data_AF-A0AAU3BRX7-F1
#
_entry.id   AF-A0AAU3BRX7-F1
#
_cell.length_a   1.000
_cell.length_b   1.000
_cell.length_c   1.000
_cell.angle_alpha   90.00
_cell.angle_beta   90.00
_cell.angle_gamma   90.00
#
_symmetry.space_group_name_H-M   'P 1'
#
loop_
_entity.id
_entity.type
_entity.pdbx_description
1 polymer ?
#
loop_
_entity_poly.entity_id
_entity_poly.type
_entity_poly.pdbx_seq_one_letter_code
_entity_poly.pdbx_strand_id
1 'polypeptide(L)'
;MTGASSDDGLTLRRETEQIVNEIAQGLRTLDAGAAWFSGLAPARRQEVLQEVGGYAMQAHITAADGHTGVARSGVKATANPSVMICMDPPRYGFAGLPAAEHIKAFRVLVSVFAVGDTRRRETYCKGTCGHSWHNLPTPTEVT
;
A
#
# COMPACT_ATOMS: atom_id res chain seq x y z
N MET A 1 3.24 24.62 -23.57
CA MET A 1 3.29 24.64 -22.09
C MET A 1 2.91 23.27 -21.57
N THR A 2 3.89 22.40 -21.33
CA THR A 2 3.67 21.02 -20.86
C THR A 2 4.85 20.62 -19.97
N GLY A 3 4.93 21.23 -18.78
CA GLY A 3 5.92 20.92 -17.76
C GLY A 3 5.33 20.40 -16.44
N ALA A 4 4.04 20.66 -16.17
CA ALA A 4 3.41 20.34 -14.88
C ALA A 4 3.07 18.86 -14.68
N SER A 5 2.61 18.16 -15.74
CA SER A 5 2.08 16.80 -15.64
C SER A 5 3.11 15.77 -15.13
N SER A 6 4.38 15.92 -15.51
CA SER A 6 5.45 15.00 -15.09
C SER A 6 5.90 15.23 -13.64
N ASP A 7 5.88 16.48 -13.17
CA ASP A 7 6.29 16.83 -11.82
C ASP A 7 5.23 16.43 -10.79
N ASP A 8 3.96 16.63 -11.14
CA ASP A 8 2.81 16.20 -10.33
C ASP A 8 2.78 14.67 -10.15
N GLY A 9 3.09 13.92 -11.21
CA GLY A 9 3.15 12.45 -11.18
C GLY A 9 4.29 11.92 -10.30
N LEU A 10 5.48 12.53 -10.38
CA LEU A 10 6.61 12.19 -9.51
C LEU A 10 6.33 12.53 -8.04
N THR A 11 5.68 13.66 -7.80
CA THR A 11 5.26 14.08 -6.45
C THR A 11 4.28 13.08 -5.85
N LEU A 12 3.23 12.70 -6.58
CA LEU A 12 2.25 11.71 -6.13
C LEU A 12 2.91 10.36 -5.84
N ARG A 13 3.84 9.92 -6.69
CA ARG A 13 4.56 8.66 -6.49
C ARG A 13 5.37 8.66 -5.19
N ARG A 14 6.12 9.73 -4.90
CA ARG A 14 6.89 9.86 -3.65
C ARG A 14 5.99 9.92 -2.43
N GLU A 15 4.87 10.66 -2.52
CA GLU A 15 3.89 10.73 -1.44
C GLU A 15 3.25 9.35 -1.17
N THR A 16 2.94 8.60 -2.24
CA THR A 16 2.44 7.22 -2.15
C THR A 16 3.44 6.31 -1.44
N GLU A 17 4.70 6.34 -1.86
CA GLU A 17 5.78 5.57 -1.25
C GLU A 17 5.90 5.90 0.25
N GLN A 18 5.90 7.19 0.61
CA GLN A 18 5.99 7.62 2.00
C GLN A 18 4.81 7.09 2.83
N ILE A 19 3.58 7.35 2.40
CA ILE A 19 2.36 6.99 3.15
C ILE A 19 2.27 5.47 3.35
N VAL A 20 2.56 4.70 2.31
CA VAL A 20 2.48 3.24 2.38
C VAL A 20 3.54 2.67 3.31
N ASN A 21 4.77 3.19 3.28
CA ASN A 21 5.83 2.76 4.18
C ASN A 21 5.58 3.19 5.63
N GLU A 22 5.05 4.39 5.86
CA GLU A 22 4.63 4.84 7.20
C GLU A 22 3.55 3.91 7.78
N ILE A 23 2.57 3.48 6.97
CA ILE A 23 1.55 2.52 7.40
C ILE A 23 2.17 1.15 7.68
N ALA A 24 3.04 0.67 6.79
CA ALA A 24 3.72 -0.62 6.96
C ALA A 24 4.66 -0.66 8.17
N GLN A 25 5.09 0.49 8.69
CA GLN A 25 5.91 0.64 9.89
C GLN A 25 5.12 1.09 11.11
N GLY A 26 3.79 1.24 11.01
CA GLY A 26 2.94 1.68 12.12
C GLY A 26 3.11 3.15 12.52
N LEU A 27 3.80 3.95 11.70
CA LEU A 27 3.97 5.40 11.89
C LEU A 27 2.72 6.19 11.46
N ARG A 28 1.90 5.60 10.58
CA ARG A 28 0.61 6.16 10.13
C ARG A 28 -0.48 5.10 10.25
N THR A 29 -1.67 5.49 10.69
CA THR A 29 -2.82 4.57 10.73
C THR A 29 -3.36 4.30 9.33
N LEU A 30 -3.92 3.11 9.11
CA LEU A 30 -4.57 2.77 7.84
C LEU A 30 -5.72 3.73 7.51
N ASP A 31 -6.46 4.20 8.52
CA ASP A 31 -7.56 5.14 8.34
C ASP A 31 -7.07 6.52 7.86
N ALA A 32 -5.96 7.03 8.39
CA ALA A 32 -5.35 8.27 7.93
C ALA A 32 -4.86 8.15 6.48
N GLY A 33 -4.25 7.02 6.11
CA GLY A 33 -3.88 6.73 4.72
C GLY A 33 -5.09 6.65 3.79
N ALA A 34 -6.16 5.97 4.22
CA ALA A 34 -7.40 5.86 3.44
C ALA A 34 -8.09 7.22 3.28
N ALA A 35 -8.04 8.09 4.29
CA ALA A 35 -8.55 9.46 4.20
C ALA A 35 -7.79 10.29 3.15
N TRP A 36 -6.45 10.26 3.17
CA TRP A 36 -5.62 10.86 2.12
C TRP A 36 -5.99 10.35 0.73
N PHE A 37 -6.03 9.02 0.57
CA PHE A 37 -6.37 8.39 -0.72
C PHE A 37 -7.77 8.77 -1.20
N SER A 38 -8.74 8.92 -0.29
CA SER A 38 -10.10 9.35 -0.60
C SER A 38 -10.17 10.81 -1.07
N GLY A 39 -9.21 11.66 -0.71
CA GLY A 39 -9.13 13.04 -1.20
C GLY A 39 -8.68 13.15 -2.66
N LEU A 40 -8.07 12.11 -3.21
CA LEU A 40 -7.54 12.11 -4.57
C LEU A 40 -8.65 12.04 -5.64
N ALA A 41 -8.39 12.66 -6.79
CA ALA A 41 -9.20 12.49 -7.98
C ALA A 41 -9.20 11.02 -8.46
N PRO A 42 -10.27 10.53 -9.11
CA PRO A 42 -10.38 9.12 -9.51
C PRO A 42 -9.19 8.59 -10.33
N ALA A 43 -8.67 9.37 -11.28
CA ALA A 43 -7.50 8.98 -12.08
C ALA A 43 -6.24 8.79 -11.20
N ARG A 44 -6.00 9.70 -10.24
CA ARG A 44 -4.88 9.60 -9.30
C ARG A 44 -5.04 8.40 -8.36
N ARG A 45 -6.26 8.04 -7.97
CA ARG A 45 -6.49 6.80 -7.20
C ARG A 45 -6.09 5.55 -7.97
N GLN A 46 -6.33 5.52 -9.29
CA GLN A 46 -5.89 4.39 -10.12
C GLN A 46 -4.36 4.31 -10.20
N GLU A 47 -3.68 5.44 -10.40
CA GLU A 47 -2.21 5.52 -10.39
C GLU A 47 -1.63 4.99 -9.06
N VAL A 48 -2.20 5.43 -7.94
CA VAL A 48 -1.81 4.94 -6.61
C VAL A 48 -2.05 3.44 -6.47
N LEU A 49 -3.22 2.91 -6.86
CA LEU A 49 -3.50 1.48 -6.78
C LEU A 49 -2.55 0.65 -7.64
N GLN A 50 -2.13 1.17 -8.79
CA GLN A 50 -1.16 0.52 -9.66
C GLN A 50 0.23 0.48 -8.99
N GLU A 51 0.67 1.60 -8.42
CA GLU A 51 1.96 1.69 -7.73
C GLU A 51 2.00 0.78 -6.48
N VAL A 52 0.98 0.81 -5.63
CA VAL A 52 0.90 -0.04 -4.43
C VAL A 52 0.79 -1.53 -4.80
N GLY A 53 0.07 -1.86 -5.88
CA GLY A 53 0.08 -3.21 -6.44
C GLY A 53 1.49 -3.66 -6.83
N GLY A 54 2.30 -2.75 -7.39
CA GLY A 54 3.71 -2.95 -7.68
C GLY A 54 4.54 -3.26 -6.42
N TYR A 55 4.33 -2.51 -5.33
CA TYR A 55 5.02 -2.76 -4.06
C TYR A 55 4.68 -4.13 -3.47
N ALA A 56 3.40 -4.52 -3.50
CA ALA A 56 2.95 -5.83 -3.05
C ALA A 56 3.59 -6.98 -3.86
N MET A 57 3.69 -6.83 -5.19
CA MET A 57 4.39 -7.80 -6.04
C MET A 57 5.88 -7.92 -5.67
N GLN A 58 6.57 -6.79 -5.46
CA GLN A 58 7.99 -6.77 -5.08
C GLN A 58 8.26 -7.29 -3.67
N ALA A 59 7.28 -7.18 -2.77
CA ALA A 59 7.31 -7.79 -1.45
C ALA A 59 7.06 -9.31 -1.50
N HIS A 60 6.72 -9.87 -2.66
CA HIS A 60 6.38 -11.28 -2.84
C HIS A 60 5.30 -11.75 -1.86
N ILE A 61 4.19 -11.00 -1.80
CA ILE A 61 3.07 -11.37 -0.93
C ILE A 61 2.52 -12.75 -1.32
N THR A 62 2.13 -13.51 -0.30
CA THR A 62 1.52 -14.84 -0.43
C THR A 62 0.02 -14.78 -0.15
N ALA A 63 -0.73 -15.83 -0.47
CA ALA A 63 -2.13 -15.94 -0.07
C ALA A 63 -2.31 -15.84 1.46
N ALA A 64 -1.36 -16.36 2.25
CA ALA A 64 -1.37 -16.25 3.71
C ALA A 64 -1.19 -14.80 4.19
N ASP A 65 -0.29 -14.03 3.56
CA ASP A 65 -0.18 -12.58 3.79
C ASP A 65 -1.49 -11.89 3.42
N GLY A 66 -2.11 -12.31 2.30
CA GLY A 66 -3.43 -11.88 1.83
C GLY A 66 -4.52 -12.02 2.90
N HIS A 67 -4.71 -13.22 3.44
CA HIS A 67 -5.69 -13.50 4.49
C HIS A 67 -5.44 -12.66 5.75
N THR A 68 -4.17 -12.59 6.19
CA THR A 68 -3.79 -11.81 7.38
C THR A 68 -4.04 -10.32 7.18
N GLY A 69 -3.66 -9.78 6.03
CA GLY A 69 -3.85 -8.37 5.70
C GLY A 69 -5.33 -8.01 5.53
N VAL A 70 -6.14 -8.88 4.93
CA VAL A 70 -7.59 -8.68 4.84
C VAL A 70 -8.22 -8.58 6.23
N ALA A 71 -7.85 -9.45 7.17
CA ALA A 71 -8.35 -9.41 8.55
C ALA A 71 -8.04 -8.08 9.26
N ARG A 72 -6.91 -7.44 8.92
CA ARG A 72 -6.46 -6.15 9.49
C ARG A 72 -7.00 -4.92 8.75
N SER A 73 -7.54 -5.10 7.55
CA SER A 73 -7.92 -3.99 6.66
C SER A 73 -9.23 -3.28 7.04
N GLY A 74 -10.07 -3.90 7.87
CA GLY A 74 -11.45 -3.46 8.12
C GLY A 74 -12.40 -3.65 6.94
N VAL A 75 -11.97 -4.33 5.87
CA VAL A 75 -12.79 -4.67 4.71
C VAL A 75 -13.35 -6.07 4.86
N LYS A 76 -14.63 -6.27 4.49
CA LYS A 76 -15.27 -7.59 4.51
C LYS A 76 -14.49 -8.56 3.61
N ALA A 77 -14.25 -9.78 4.09
CA ALA A 77 -13.53 -10.81 3.34
C ALA A 77 -14.17 -11.16 1.98
N THR A 78 -15.48 -10.92 1.83
CA THR A 78 -16.24 -11.15 0.59
C THR A 78 -16.17 -9.99 -0.41
N ALA A 79 -15.55 -8.86 -0.06
CA ALA A 79 -15.37 -7.76 -1.00
C ALA A 79 -14.41 -8.18 -2.12
N ASN A 80 -14.67 -7.71 -3.35
CA ASN A 80 -13.84 -8.02 -4.52
C ASN A 80 -12.32 -7.90 -4.27
N PRO A 81 -11.79 -6.79 -3.70
CA PRO A 81 -10.35 -6.70 -3.46
C PRO A 81 -9.83 -7.73 -2.44
N SER A 82 -10.62 -8.06 -1.42
CA SER A 82 -10.26 -9.09 -0.42
C SER A 82 -10.22 -10.48 -1.05
N VAL A 83 -11.17 -10.82 -1.91
CA VAL A 83 -11.17 -12.10 -2.62
C VAL A 83 -9.97 -12.20 -3.57
N MET A 84 -9.68 -11.13 -4.32
CA MET A 84 -8.58 -11.10 -5.29
C MET A 84 -7.20 -11.34 -4.66
N ILE A 85 -6.92 -10.69 -3.53
CA ILE A 85 -5.59 -10.78 -2.90
C ILE A 85 -5.36 -12.10 -2.17
N CYS A 86 -6.44 -12.79 -1.78
CA CYS A 86 -6.39 -14.09 -1.09
C CYS A 86 -6.36 -15.28 -2.07
N MET A 87 -6.42 -15.05 -3.39
CA MET A 87 -6.23 -16.11 -4.37
C MET A 87 -4.78 -16.61 -4.38
N ASP A 88 -4.57 -17.80 -4.94
CA ASP A 88 -3.24 -18.37 -5.16
C ASP A 88 -3.03 -18.65 -6.67
N PRO A 89 -2.21 -17.85 -7.39
CA PRO A 89 -1.48 -16.68 -6.88
C PRO A 89 -2.38 -15.45 -6.65
N PRO A 90 -1.96 -14.49 -5.80
CA PRO A 90 -2.68 -13.23 -5.62
C PRO A 90 -2.86 -12.45 -6.93
N ARG A 91 -4.01 -11.78 -7.10
CA ARG A 91 -4.32 -10.97 -8.29
C ARG A 91 -4.17 -9.47 -8.02
N TYR A 92 -3.55 -8.74 -8.95
CA TYR A 92 -3.16 -7.33 -8.77
C TYR A 92 -3.96 -6.29 -9.58
N GLY A 93 -5.05 -6.70 -10.23
CA GLY A 93 -5.88 -5.84 -11.10
C GLY A 93 -6.73 -4.77 -10.40
N PHE A 94 -6.27 -4.20 -9.28
CA PHE A 94 -7.04 -3.31 -8.41
C PHE A 94 -7.38 -1.96 -9.08
N ALA A 95 -6.48 -1.39 -9.86
CA ALA A 95 -6.71 -0.13 -10.57
C ALA A 95 -7.84 -0.22 -11.63
N GLY A 96 -8.14 -1.44 -12.10
CA GLY A 96 -9.23 -1.73 -13.03
C GLY A 96 -10.58 -1.99 -12.36
N LEU A 97 -10.66 -2.00 -11.03
CA LEU A 97 -11.94 -2.15 -10.32
C LEU A 97 -12.80 -0.88 -10.49
N PRO A 98 -14.14 -1.01 -10.35
CA PRO A 98 -15.03 0.16 -10.29
C PRO A 98 -14.58 1.15 -9.22
N ALA A 99 -14.76 2.46 -9.47
CA ALA A 99 -14.30 3.51 -8.55
C ALA A 99 -14.83 3.38 -7.12
N ALA A 100 -16.04 2.82 -6.95
CA ALA A 100 -16.64 2.54 -5.65
C ALA A 100 -15.86 1.48 -4.82
N GLU A 101 -15.04 0.65 -5.46
CA GLU A 101 -14.18 -0.34 -4.81
C GLU A 101 -12.80 0.20 -4.46
N HIS A 102 -12.38 1.36 -4.99
CA HIS A 102 -11.00 1.84 -4.86
C HIS A 102 -10.56 2.03 -3.40
N ILE A 103 -11.42 2.58 -2.55
CA ILE A 103 -11.08 2.77 -1.12
C ILE A 103 -10.85 1.41 -0.45
N LYS A 104 -11.71 0.41 -0.73
CA LYS A 104 -11.55 -0.94 -0.19
C LYS A 104 -10.28 -1.61 -0.73
N ALA A 105 -10.01 -1.43 -2.02
CA ALA A 105 -8.82 -1.94 -2.69
C ALA A 105 -7.54 -1.38 -2.05
N PHE A 106 -7.48 -0.05 -1.82
CA PHE A 106 -6.36 0.59 -1.14
C PHE A 106 -6.16 0.01 0.27
N ARG A 107 -7.22 -0.08 1.07
CA ARG A 107 -7.15 -0.63 2.43
C ARG A 107 -6.61 -2.06 2.46
N VAL A 108 -7.11 -2.91 1.57
CA VAL A 108 -6.66 -4.30 1.46
C VAL A 108 -5.20 -4.37 1.01
N LEU A 109 -4.85 -3.69 -0.08
CA LEU A 109 -3.50 -3.71 -0.65
C LEU A 109 -2.44 -3.25 0.35
N VAL A 110 -2.65 -2.10 1.00
CA VAL A 110 -1.69 -1.55 1.96
C VAL A 110 -1.55 -2.44 3.19
N SER A 111 -2.66 -2.99 3.69
CA SER A 111 -2.64 -3.91 4.83
C SER A 111 -1.89 -5.21 4.51
N VAL A 112 -2.11 -5.78 3.32
CA VAL A 112 -1.40 -7.00 2.87
C VAL A 112 0.07 -6.70 2.59
N PHE A 113 0.38 -5.56 1.97
CA PHE A 113 1.75 -5.09 1.78
C PHE A 113 2.46 -4.98 3.14
N ALA A 114 1.84 -4.36 4.14
CA ALA A 114 2.43 -4.23 5.47
C ALA A 114 2.79 -5.59 6.10
N VAL A 115 1.94 -6.61 5.93
CA VAL A 115 2.21 -7.97 6.41
C VAL A 115 3.39 -8.59 5.65
N GLY A 116 3.34 -8.59 4.32
CA GLY A 116 4.38 -9.19 3.48
C GLY A 116 5.73 -8.51 3.63
N ASP A 117 5.74 -7.17 3.74
CA ASP A 117 6.94 -6.38 3.94
C ASP A 117 7.53 -6.57 5.34
N THR A 118 6.69 -6.70 6.39
CA THR A 118 7.17 -7.07 7.73
C THR A 118 7.82 -8.45 7.72
N ARG A 119 7.15 -9.45 7.13
CA ARG A 119 7.71 -10.81 6.97
C ARG A 119 9.05 -10.75 6.26
N ARG A 120 9.12 -10.03 5.12
CA ARG A 120 10.35 -9.88 4.35
C ARG A 120 11.47 -9.22 5.17
N ARG A 121 11.14 -8.19 5.96
CA ARG A 121 12.09 -7.50 6.83
C ARG A 121 12.67 -8.44 7.89
N GLU A 122 11.82 -9.24 8.52
CA GLU A 122 12.19 -10.18 9.58
C GLU A 122 12.97 -11.40 9.07
N THR A 123 12.69 -11.87 7.84
CA THR A 123 13.30 -13.09 7.30
C THR A 123 14.54 -12.84 6.42
N TYR A 124 14.53 -11.80 5.58
CA TYR A 124 15.57 -11.58 4.56
C TYR A 124 16.45 -10.36 4.86
N CYS A 125 15.88 -9.31 5.45
CA CYS A 125 16.58 -8.03 5.62
C CYS A 125 17.22 -7.85 7.01
N LYS A 126 17.21 -8.88 7.87
CA LYS A 126 17.65 -8.87 9.28
C LYS A 126 19.10 -8.36 9.45
N GLY A 127 19.27 -7.04 9.41
CA GLY A 127 20.54 -6.33 9.55
C GLY A 127 21.35 -6.12 8.26
N THR A 128 20.87 -6.57 7.09
CA THR A 128 21.63 -6.54 5.83
C THR A 128 21.14 -5.50 4.83
N CYS A 129 20.01 -4.85 5.11
CA CYS A 129 19.35 -3.95 4.17
C CYS A 129 19.53 -2.48 4.58
N GLY A 130 20.14 -1.68 3.70
CA GLY A 130 20.41 -0.25 3.92
C GLY A 130 19.43 0.71 3.25
N HIS A 131 18.27 0.23 2.78
CA HIS A 131 17.31 1.11 2.10
C HIS A 131 16.68 2.11 3.07
N SER A 132 16.50 3.35 2.61
CA SER A 132 15.93 4.45 3.38
C SER A 132 14.50 4.16 3.87
N TRP A 133 13.68 3.46 3.07
CA TRP A 133 12.30 3.13 3.44
C TRP A 133 12.19 2.01 4.49
N HIS A 134 13.27 1.30 4.85
CA HIS A 134 13.23 0.32 5.95
C HIS A 134 13.54 0.92 7.32
N ASN A 135 14.04 2.16 7.37
CA ASN A 135 14.43 2.85 8.60
C ASN A 135 13.86 4.28 8.60
N LEU A 136 12.54 4.39 8.45
CA LEU A 136 11.93 5.72 8.54
C LEU A 136 12.14 6.28 9.95
N PRO A 137 12.58 7.54 10.09
CA PRO A 137 12.75 8.14 11.41
C PRO A 137 11.41 8.16 12.12
N THR A 138 11.39 7.73 13.39
CA THR A 138 10.24 7.96 14.26
C THR A 138 10.02 9.47 14.32
N PRO A 139 8.76 9.97 14.27
CA PRO A 139 8.48 11.38 14.50
C PRO A 139 9.18 11.79 15.81
N THR A 140 10.15 12.69 15.72
CA THR A 140 10.85 13.21 16.89
C THR A 140 9.80 13.85 17.80
N GLU A 141 9.69 13.35 19.04
CA GLU A 141 9.02 14.07 20.10
C GLU A 141 9.68 15.45 20.20
N VAL A 142 8.99 16.47 19.69
CA VAL A 142 9.33 17.85 19.98
C VAL A 142 9.09 18.04 21.48
N THR A 143 10.20 18.13 22.21
CA THR A 143 10.23 18.48 23.64
C THR A 143 9.89 19.95 23.81
#